data_AF-A0A2R8BG13-F1
#
_entry.id   AF-A0A2R8BG13-F1
#
_cell.length_a   1.000
_cell.length_b   1.000
_cell.length_c   1.000
_cell.angle_alpha   90.00
_cell.angle_beta   90.00
_cell.angle_gamma   90.00
#
_symmetry.space_group_name_H-M   'P 1'
#
loop_
_entity.id
_entity.type
_entity.pdbx_description
1 polymer ?
#
loop_
_entity_poly.entity_id
_entity_poly.type
_entity_poly.pdbx_seq_one_letter_code
_entity_poly.pdbx_strand_id
1 'polypeptide(L)'
;MNIVLGQMTSPISGDITQLNAIILADARRTEANLGFHLGRLSGGYKILVLNRRPQASDFEFSGTTLRSGGREGLPADTDKKDKERTRIHDGIMGARGADGYAAMQQAALQNIQVKGPQRLVKIMPDIRHNTDMSPSQQYPMGGGFLQWTLKKPGLSFFCAAQVAKDGLVSVPGQTFQLNSGNFANDYPQRAEFQKYLQQA
;
A
#
# COMPACT_ATOMS: atom_id res chain seq x y z
N MET A 1 -11.48 5.25 12.76
CA MET A 1 -11.86 5.83 11.45
C MET A 1 -12.76 4.83 10.74
N ASN A 2 -13.97 5.24 10.38
CA ASN A 2 -14.87 4.39 9.60
C ASN A 2 -14.53 4.56 8.12
N ILE A 3 -14.15 3.49 7.43
CA ILE A 3 -13.88 3.50 5.98
C ILE A 3 -15.05 2.80 5.32
N VAL A 4 -15.83 3.55 4.55
CA VAL A 4 -17.04 3.07 3.89
C VAL A 4 -16.74 2.78 2.42
N LEU A 5 -17.13 1.59 1.96
CA LEU A 5 -17.00 1.18 0.56
C LEU A 5 -17.70 2.18 -0.37
N GLY A 6 -17.04 2.55 -1.47
CA GLY A 6 -17.58 3.48 -2.45
C GLY A 6 -17.59 4.96 -2.02
N GLN A 7 -16.90 5.31 -0.93
CA GLN A 7 -16.78 6.69 -0.46
C GLN A 7 -15.33 7.15 -0.37
N MET A 8 -15.15 8.46 -0.38
CA MET A 8 -13.87 9.08 -0.07
C MET A 8 -13.61 8.99 1.43
N THR A 9 -12.39 8.63 1.81
CA THR A 9 -11.96 8.63 3.20
C THR A 9 -11.69 10.04 3.69
N SER A 10 -11.76 10.26 5.00
CA SER A 10 -10.98 11.34 5.62
C SER A 10 -9.48 11.18 5.27
N PRO A 11 -8.65 12.24 5.35
CA PRO A 11 -7.23 12.14 5.03
C PRO A 11 -6.52 11.03 5.82
N ILE A 12 -5.74 10.21 5.11
CA ILE A 12 -4.96 9.09 5.65
C ILE A 12 -3.48 9.30 5.34
N SER A 13 -2.63 9.15 6.34
CA SER A 13 -1.18 9.24 6.23
C SER A 13 -0.50 7.85 6.25
N GLY A 14 0.83 7.84 6.18
CA GLY A 14 1.64 6.63 6.18
C GLY A 14 1.86 6.05 4.78
N ASP A 15 2.36 4.83 4.72
CA ASP A 15 2.91 4.30 3.48
C ASP A 15 1.83 3.93 2.45
N ILE A 16 2.16 4.19 1.19
CA ILE A 16 1.41 3.86 0.00
C ILE A 16 2.34 3.25 -1.05
N THR A 17 1.78 2.44 -1.93
CA THR A 17 2.53 1.77 -3.00
C THR A 17 1.72 1.77 -4.30
N GLN A 18 2.15 1.00 -5.28
CA GLN A 18 1.49 0.85 -6.57
C GLN A 18 0.55 -0.36 -6.58
N LEU A 19 -0.54 -0.29 -7.34
CA LEU A 19 -1.54 -1.36 -7.46
C LEU A 19 -0.94 -2.71 -7.87
N ASN A 20 0.08 -2.72 -8.72
CA ASN A 20 0.79 -3.93 -9.13
C ASN A 20 1.53 -4.68 -8.00
N ALA A 21 1.68 -4.08 -6.81
CA ALA A 21 2.16 -4.78 -5.62
C ALA A 21 1.11 -5.75 -5.04
N ILE A 22 -0.16 -5.58 -5.39
CA ILE A 22 -1.28 -6.39 -4.88
C ILE A 22 -1.50 -7.59 -5.81
N ILE A 23 -1.47 -8.80 -5.25
CA ILE A 23 -1.81 -10.02 -5.98
C ILE A 23 -3.25 -10.39 -5.65
N LEU A 24 -4.12 -10.24 -6.65
CA LEU A 24 -5.54 -10.56 -6.50
C LEU A 24 -5.73 -12.04 -6.16
N ALA A 25 -6.68 -12.33 -5.27
CA ALA A 25 -6.97 -13.66 -4.73
C ALA A 25 -5.87 -14.31 -3.86
N ASP A 26 -4.71 -13.68 -3.68
CA ASP A 26 -3.61 -14.21 -2.88
C ASP A 26 -3.16 -13.18 -1.82
N ALA A 27 -3.85 -13.22 -0.68
CA ALA A 27 -3.56 -12.35 0.45
C ALA A 27 -2.13 -12.56 0.98
N ARG A 28 -1.63 -13.81 1.01
CA ARG A 28 -0.28 -14.13 1.51
C ARG A 28 0.80 -13.55 0.62
N ARG A 29 0.64 -13.66 -0.70
CA ARG A 29 1.58 -13.05 -1.64
C ARG A 29 1.49 -11.53 -1.64
N THR A 30 0.30 -10.96 -1.42
CA THR A 30 0.15 -9.52 -1.17
C THR A 30 0.87 -9.10 0.11
N GLU A 31 0.75 -9.83 1.21
CA GLU A 31 1.50 -9.56 2.45
C GLU A 31 3.01 -9.58 2.21
N ALA A 32 3.52 -10.61 1.54
CA ALA A 32 4.92 -10.73 1.18
C ALA A 32 5.39 -9.58 0.28
N ASN A 33 4.58 -9.14 -0.69
CA ASN A 33 4.93 -8.00 -1.54
C ASN A 33 4.99 -6.68 -0.77
N LEU A 34 4.07 -6.48 0.17
CA LEU A 34 3.94 -5.24 0.95
C LEU A 34 4.84 -5.19 2.18
N GLY A 35 5.40 -6.32 2.61
CA GLY A 35 6.14 -6.40 3.87
C GLY A 35 5.21 -6.37 5.08
N PHE A 36 4.09 -7.08 5.01
CA PHE A 36 3.22 -7.33 6.16
C PHE A 36 3.55 -8.67 6.82
N HIS A 37 3.32 -8.76 8.13
CA HIS A 37 3.29 -10.04 8.82
C HIS A 37 2.37 -11.05 8.11
N LEU A 38 2.78 -12.31 8.08
CA LEU A 38 1.96 -13.38 7.48
C LEU A 38 0.63 -13.51 8.22
N GLY A 39 -0.48 -13.52 7.47
CA GLY A 39 -1.83 -13.58 8.03
C GLY A 39 -2.39 -12.23 8.44
N ARG A 40 -1.68 -11.12 8.23
CA ARG A 40 -2.17 -9.76 8.51
C ARG A 40 -3.46 -9.41 7.77
N LEU A 41 -3.68 -9.94 6.58
CA LEU A 41 -4.85 -9.74 5.73
C LEU A 41 -5.91 -10.82 5.91
N SER A 42 -5.66 -11.83 6.76
CA SER A 42 -6.59 -12.96 6.96
C SER A 42 -7.94 -12.57 7.56
N GLY A 43 -8.00 -11.46 8.30
CA GLY A 43 -9.25 -10.92 8.86
C GLY A 43 -10.10 -10.14 7.86
N GLY A 44 -9.62 -9.97 6.63
CA GLY A 44 -10.17 -9.02 5.66
C GLY A 44 -9.39 -7.72 5.61
N TYR A 45 -9.60 -6.97 4.54
CA TYR A 45 -8.90 -5.71 4.28
C TYR A 45 -9.63 -4.85 3.26
N LYS A 46 -9.27 -3.57 3.19
CA LYS A 46 -9.80 -2.63 2.21
C LYS A 46 -8.69 -2.20 1.26
N ILE A 47 -9.04 -2.05 -0.01
CA ILE A 47 -8.17 -1.50 -1.05
C ILE A 47 -8.61 -0.07 -1.30
N LEU A 48 -7.74 0.86 -0.91
CA LEU A 48 -7.94 2.28 -1.12
C LEU A 48 -7.15 2.73 -2.33
N VAL A 49 -7.78 3.48 -3.23
CA VAL A 49 -7.14 4.00 -4.43
C VAL A 49 -7.09 5.52 -4.40
N LEU A 50 -5.97 6.09 -4.82
CA LEU A 50 -5.85 7.54 -4.94
C LEU A 50 -6.54 7.98 -6.24
N ASN A 51 -7.47 8.94 -6.14
CA ASN A 51 -8.25 9.43 -7.28
C ASN A 51 -7.76 10.79 -7.82
N ARG A 52 -6.74 11.37 -7.19
CA ARG A 52 -6.05 12.57 -7.66
C ARG A 52 -4.54 12.36 -7.64
N ARG A 53 -3.79 13.14 -8.43
CA ARG A 53 -2.34 13.16 -8.30
C ARG A 53 -1.95 13.82 -6.96
N PRO A 54 -0.96 13.27 -6.23
CA PRO A 54 -0.40 13.97 -5.08
C PRO A 54 0.43 15.18 -5.55
N GLN A 55 0.73 16.09 -4.64
CA GLN A 55 1.73 17.14 -4.78
C GLN A 55 3.04 16.71 -4.14
N ALA A 56 4.15 17.38 -4.48
CA ALA A 56 5.46 17.08 -3.88
C ALA A 56 5.45 17.27 -2.36
N SER A 57 4.65 18.21 -1.86
CA SER A 57 4.45 18.45 -0.43
C SER A 57 3.70 17.32 0.29
N ASP A 58 2.96 16.47 -0.42
CA ASP A 58 2.09 15.46 0.18
C ASP A 58 2.87 14.23 0.69
N PHE A 59 4.11 14.00 0.23
CA PHE A 59 4.81 12.74 0.48
C PHE A 59 6.33 12.88 0.64
N GLU A 60 6.93 11.80 1.14
CA GLU A 60 8.38 11.57 1.18
C GLU A 60 8.72 10.24 0.50
N PHE A 61 9.91 10.14 -0.08
CA PHE A 61 10.39 8.88 -0.63
C PHE A 61 10.73 7.89 0.49
N SER A 62 10.15 6.69 0.38
CA SER A 62 10.41 5.58 1.28
C SER A 62 11.24 4.47 0.61
N GLY A 63 11.59 4.67 -0.67
CA GLY A 63 12.32 3.70 -1.46
C GLY A 63 11.40 2.60 -1.95
N THR A 64 11.64 1.36 -1.51
CA THR A 64 10.86 0.19 -1.93
C THR A 64 10.38 -0.61 -0.72
N THR A 65 9.43 -1.54 -0.91
CA THR A 65 8.93 -2.42 0.16
C THR A 65 10.01 -3.35 0.74
N LEU A 66 11.21 -3.44 0.14
CA LEU A 66 12.38 -4.07 0.79
C LEU A 66 12.83 -3.29 2.05
N ARG A 67 12.47 -2.01 2.14
CA ARG A 67 12.89 -1.04 3.15
C ARG A 67 11.71 -0.68 4.04
N SER A 68 11.34 -1.60 4.93
CA SER A 68 10.22 -1.42 5.86
C SER A 68 10.30 -0.07 6.58
N GLY A 69 9.17 0.65 6.63
CA GLY A 69 9.05 1.98 7.24
C GLY A 69 9.85 3.10 6.54
N GLY A 70 10.30 2.87 5.30
CA GLY A 70 11.10 3.84 4.56
C GLY A 70 12.48 4.09 5.15
N ARG A 71 13.12 3.04 5.67
CA ARG A 71 14.42 3.11 6.36
C ARG A 71 15.44 2.12 5.78
N GLU A 72 16.71 2.46 5.90
CA GLU A 72 17.84 1.65 5.41
C GLU A 72 18.00 0.34 6.20
N GLY A 73 18.44 -0.71 5.48
CA GLY A 73 18.64 -2.04 6.06
C GLY A 73 17.35 -2.80 6.34
N LEU A 74 17.48 -3.89 7.10
CA LEU A 74 16.35 -4.71 7.54
C LEU A 74 15.67 -4.07 8.77
N PRO A 75 14.35 -4.26 8.94
CA PRO A 75 13.64 -3.85 10.15
C PRO A 75 14.27 -4.50 11.39
N ALA A 76 14.37 -3.74 12.48
CA ALA A 76 15.02 -4.22 13.70
C ALA A 76 14.05 -5.01 14.61
N ASP A 77 14.60 -5.74 15.58
CA ASP A 77 13.79 -6.52 16.54
C ASP A 77 13.14 -5.69 17.66
N THR A 78 13.45 -4.40 17.74
CA THR A 78 12.88 -3.50 18.75
C THR A 78 12.53 -2.16 18.12
N ASP A 79 11.42 -1.55 18.55
CA ASP A 79 10.99 -0.22 18.11
C ASP A 79 12.08 0.85 18.23
N LYS A 80 12.86 0.81 19.32
CA LYS A 80 13.93 1.79 19.55
C LYS A 80 14.97 1.72 18.43
N LYS A 81 15.55 0.55 18.22
CA LYS A 81 16.54 0.33 17.15
C LYS A 81 15.96 0.58 15.76
N ASP A 82 14.70 0.22 15.52
CA ASP A 82 14.07 0.45 14.23
C ASP A 82 13.89 1.94 13.92
N LYS A 83 13.54 2.74 14.94
CA LYS A 83 13.44 4.21 14.82
C LYS A 83 14.79 4.90 14.61
N GLU A 84 15.89 4.29 15.05
CA GLU A 84 17.26 4.79 14.88
C GLU A 84 17.80 4.56 13.45
N ARG A 85 17.19 3.67 12.65
CA ARG A 85 17.64 3.42 11.26
C ARG A 85 17.44 4.66 10.40
N THR A 86 18.43 4.97 9.55
CA THR A 86 18.39 6.11 8.61
C THR A 86 17.16 6.05 7.72
N ARG A 87 16.43 7.16 7.59
CA ARG A 87 15.30 7.23 6.65
C ARG A 87 15.81 7.41 5.23
N ILE A 88 15.14 6.79 4.26
CA ILE A 88 15.49 6.94 2.84
C ILE A 88 15.38 8.40 2.39
N HIS A 89 14.37 9.12 2.90
CA HIS A 89 14.23 10.55 2.72
C HIS A 89 15.52 11.31 3.08
N ASP A 90 16.05 11.09 4.28
CA ASP A 90 17.23 11.80 4.80
C ASP A 90 18.47 11.47 3.98
N GLY A 91 18.64 10.20 3.58
CA GLY A 91 19.74 9.77 2.70
C GLY A 91 19.72 10.45 1.33
N ILE A 92 18.54 10.58 0.70
CA ILE A 92 18.42 11.27 -0.60
C ILE A 92 18.68 12.77 -0.41
N MET A 93 18.11 13.39 0.62
CA MET A 93 18.32 14.81 0.95
C MET A 93 19.80 15.12 1.17
N GLY A 94 20.51 14.29 1.94
CA GLY A 94 21.96 14.45 2.17
C GLY A 94 22.79 14.31 0.90
N ALA A 95 22.43 13.36 0.01
CA ALA A 95 23.19 13.10 -1.21
C ALA A 95 22.91 14.11 -2.35
N ARG A 96 21.71 14.70 -2.40
CA ARG A 96 21.26 15.50 -3.55
C ARG A 96 20.88 16.94 -3.21
N GLY A 97 20.82 17.28 -1.93
CA GLY A 97 20.28 18.55 -1.45
C GLY A 97 18.79 18.70 -1.73
N ALA A 98 18.23 19.85 -1.31
CA ALA A 98 16.81 20.14 -1.44
C ALA A 98 16.36 20.21 -2.91
N ASP A 99 17.14 20.86 -3.78
CA ASP A 99 16.79 21.04 -5.19
C ASP A 99 16.79 19.71 -5.94
N GLY A 100 17.80 18.87 -5.70
CA GLY A 100 17.87 17.54 -6.30
C GLY A 100 16.74 16.63 -5.81
N TYR A 101 16.39 16.72 -4.53
CA TYR A 101 15.23 16.01 -3.98
C TYR A 101 13.92 16.48 -4.62
N ALA A 102 13.70 17.80 -4.74
CA ALA A 102 12.53 18.38 -5.37
C ALA A 102 12.41 17.96 -6.84
N ALA A 103 13.51 17.97 -7.59
CA ALA A 103 13.56 17.49 -8.97
C ALA A 103 13.15 16.01 -9.08
N MET A 104 13.62 15.15 -8.16
CA MET A 104 13.20 13.76 -8.09
C MET A 104 11.71 13.61 -7.80
N GLN A 105 11.15 14.42 -6.89
CA GLN A 105 9.72 14.41 -6.62
C GLN A 105 8.92 14.78 -7.87
N GLN A 106 9.33 15.81 -8.61
CA GLN A 106 8.68 16.20 -9.86
C GLN A 106 8.73 15.07 -10.90
N ALA A 107 9.89 14.43 -11.08
CA ALA A 107 10.03 13.29 -11.97
C ALA A 107 9.15 12.10 -11.57
N ALA A 108 9.03 11.81 -10.26
CA ALA A 108 8.12 10.77 -9.77
C ALA A 108 6.65 11.12 -10.04
N LEU A 109 6.25 12.37 -9.81
CA LEU A 109 4.89 12.86 -10.05
C LEU A 109 4.46 12.75 -11.50
N GLN A 110 5.37 12.95 -12.45
CA GLN A 110 5.11 12.77 -13.88
C GLN A 110 4.72 11.33 -14.24
N ASN A 111 5.25 10.35 -13.49
CA ASN A 111 5.00 8.93 -13.70
C ASN A 111 3.84 8.38 -12.86
N ILE A 112 3.36 9.13 -11.87
CA ILE A 112 2.22 8.71 -11.04
C ILE A 112 0.93 8.79 -11.85
N GLN A 113 0.29 7.62 -11.97
CA GLN A 113 -0.99 7.47 -12.64
C GLN A 113 -2.10 7.46 -11.60
N VAL A 114 -3.26 8.05 -11.93
CA VAL A 114 -4.49 7.94 -11.11
C VAL A 114 -5.32 6.72 -11.50
N LYS A 115 -4.99 6.08 -12.62
CA LYS A 115 -5.62 4.89 -13.19
C LYS A 115 -4.53 3.93 -13.68
N GLY A 116 -4.89 2.70 -14.02
CA GLY A 116 -3.96 1.69 -14.52
C GLY A 116 -3.21 0.95 -13.40
N PRO A 117 -2.34 0.00 -13.78
CA PRO A 117 -1.68 -0.92 -12.85
C PRO A 117 -0.63 -0.26 -11.95
N GLN A 118 -0.18 0.95 -12.30
CA GLN A 118 0.82 1.69 -11.53
C GLN A 118 0.21 2.79 -10.65
N ARG A 119 -1.12 2.86 -10.55
CA ARG A 119 -1.79 3.84 -9.69
C ARG A 119 -1.43 3.63 -8.23
N LEU A 120 -1.47 4.72 -7.46
CA LEU A 120 -1.18 4.67 -6.03
C LEU A 120 -2.34 4.11 -5.23
N VAL A 121 -2.01 3.21 -4.30
CA VAL A 121 -2.95 2.48 -3.46
C VAL A 121 -2.46 2.41 -2.02
N LYS A 122 -3.42 2.24 -1.11
CA LYS A 122 -3.17 1.91 0.29
C LYS A 122 -4.01 0.69 0.66
N ILE A 123 -3.36 -0.33 1.24
CA ILE A 123 -4.06 -1.47 1.83
C ILE A 123 -4.31 -1.18 3.30
N MET A 124 -5.55 -1.34 3.74
CA MET A 124 -5.97 -1.19 5.13
C MET A 124 -6.44 -2.53 5.66
N PRO A 125 -5.58 -3.28 6.37
CA PRO A 125 -5.97 -4.53 7.03
C PRO A 125 -7.00 -4.28 8.13
N ASP A 126 -7.96 -5.19 8.30
CA ASP A 126 -8.89 -5.15 9.44
C ASP A 126 -8.20 -5.60 10.74
N ILE A 127 -7.21 -6.50 10.66
CA ILE A 127 -6.33 -6.85 11.77
C ILE A 127 -5.41 -5.67 12.08
N ARG A 128 -5.44 -5.20 13.34
CA ARG A 128 -4.68 -4.03 13.80
C ARG A 128 -3.24 -4.36 14.20
N HIS A 129 -2.40 -3.33 14.20
CA HIS A 129 -0.98 -3.43 14.55
C HIS A 129 -0.84 -4.07 15.93
N ASN A 130 0.04 -5.05 16.05
CA ASN A 130 0.30 -5.70 17.32
C ASN A 130 1.50 -5.01 17.97
N THR A 131 1.28 -4.28 19.06
CA THR A 131 2.32 -3.54 19.79
C THR A 131 3.31 -4.45 20.50
N ASP A 132 2.96 -5.72 20.70
CA ASP A 132 3.82 -6.71 21.36
C ASP A 132 4.67 -7.50 20.35
N MET A 133 4.47 -7.26 19.04
CA MET A 133 5.24 -7.88 17.97
C MET A 133 6.42 -6.99 17.57
N SER A 134 7.61 -7.57 17.35
CA SER A 134 8.77 -6.79 16.92
C SER A 134 8.55 -6.13 15.55
N PRO A 135 9.21 -5.01 15.23
CA PRO A 135 9.13 -4.40 13.89
C PRO A 135 9.51 -5.39 12.78
N SER A 136 10.56 -6.20 13.00
CA SER A 136 11.01 -7.23 12.06
C SER A 136 9.96 -8.30 11.75
N GLN A 137 9.10 -8.63 12.71
CA GLN A 137 8.00 -9.58 12.54
C GLN A 137 6.73 -8.91 12.01
N GLN A 138 6.45 -7.70 12.46
CA GLN A 138 5.22 -6.95 12.17
C GLN A 138 5.24 -6.39 10.74
N TYR A 139 6.41 -5.94 10.29
CA TYR A 139 6.66 -5.41 8.96
C TYR A 139 7.99 -5.94 8.38
N PRO A 140 8.06 -7.23 8.00
CA PRO A 140 9.26 -7.82 7.42
C PRO A 140 9.61 -7.19 6.06
N MET A 141 10.77 -7.55 5.52
CA MET A 141 11.17 -7.16 4.17
C MET A 141 10.11 -7.62 3.13
N GLY A 142 9.66 -6.68 2.30
CA GLY A 142 8.67 -6.92 1.24
C GLY A 142 9.26 -7.31 -0.12
N GLY A 143 8.45 -7.21 -1.17
CA GLY A 143 8.79 -7.68 -2.54
C GLY A 143 9.53 -6.69 -3.44
N GLY A 144 9.89 -5.50 -2.98
CA GLY A 144 10.66 -4.51 -3.77
C GLY A 144 9.86 -3.54 -4.62
N PHE A 145 8.58 -3.34 -4.31
CA PHE A 145 7.73 -2.35 -5.00
C PHE A 145 8.01 -0.93 -4.50
N LEU A 146 7.87 0.08 -5.34
CA LEU A 146 8.05 1.48 -4.94
C LEU A 146 7.11 1.88 -3.80
N GLN A 147 7.61 2.68 -2.88
CA GLN A 147 6.86 3.13 -1.71
C GLN A 147 7.13 4.61 -1.40
N TRP A 148 6.07 5.28 -0.95
CA TRP A 148 6.10 6.65 -0.47
C TRP A 148 5.37 6.74 0.86
N THR A 149 5.86 7.59 1.76
CA THR A 149 5.19 7.91 3.02
C THR A 149 4.40 9.19 2.82
N LEU A 150 3.07 9.14 2.99
CA LEU A 150 2.25 10.34 3.02
C LEU A 150 2.46 11.12 4.32
N LYS A 151 2.77 12.42 4.19
CA LYS A 151 2.91 13.35 5.32
C LYS A 151 1.56 13.58 5.98
N LYS A 152 1.55 13.99 7.25
CA LYS A 152 0.31 14.39 7.93
C LYS A 152 -0.20 15.74 7.37
N PRO A 153 -1.52 15.92 7.19
CA PRO A 153 -2.61 15.03 7.62
C PRO A 153 -2.85 13.81 6.71
N GLY A 154 -2.26 13.78 5.52
CA GLY A 154 -2.39 12.70 4.55
C GLY A 154 -3.28 13.07 3.38
N LEU A 155 -3.74 12.06 2.65
CA LEU A 155 -4.60 12.22 1.47
C LEU A 155 -5.91 11.44 1.64
N SER A 156 -6.98 11.95 1.04
CA SER A 156 -8.22 11.20 0.91
C SER A 156 -8.10 10.18 -0.22
N PHE A 157 -8.60 8.98 0.04
CA PHE A 157 -8.64 7.89 -0.93
C PHE A 157 -10.08 7.49 -1.21
N PHE A 158 -10.34 6.95 -2.39
CA PHE A 158 -11.59 6.24 -2.64
C PHE A 158 -11.47 4.81 -2.12
N CYS A 159 -12.42 4.37 -1.28
CA CYS A 159 -12.48 2.97 -0.86
C CYS A 159 -13.08 2.12 -1.99
N ALA A 160 -12.22 1.63 -2.89
CA ALA A 160 -12.65 0.92 -4.10
C ALA A 160 -13.16 -0.49 -3.81
N ALA A 161 -12.54 -1.20 -2.85
CA ALA A 161 -12.91 -2.57 -2.57
C ALA A 161 -12.78 -2.93 -1.09
N GLN A 162 -13.61 -3.86 -0.66
CA GLN A 162 -13.50 -4.57 0.60
C GLN A 162 -13.35 -6.07 0.31
N VAL A 163 -12.30 -6.68 0.83
CA VAL A 163 -12.05 -8.11 0.76
C VAL A 163 -12.38 -8.70 2.12
N ALA A 164 -13.37 -9.59 2.17
CA ALA A 164 -13.75 -10.31 3.37
C ALA A 164 -12.78 -11.47 3.65
N LYS A 165 -12.86 -12.02 4.87
CA LYS A 165 -12.00 -13.13 5.33
C LYS A 165 -12.13 -14.41 4.50
N ASP A 166 -13.26 -14.60 3.83
CA ASP A 166 -13.58 -15.75 2.98
C ASP A 166 -13.19 -15.53 1.51
N GLY A 167 -12.59 -14.38 1.20
CA GLY A 167 -12.17 -14.02 -0.15
C GLY A 167 -13.28 -13.44 -1.03
N LEU A 168 -14.50 -13.25 -0.50
CA LEU A 168 -15.52 -12.46 -1.19
C LEU A 168 -15.06 -11.00 -1.27
N VAL A 169 -15.15 -10.41 -2.45
CA VAL A 169 -14.78 -9.02 -2.69
C VAL A 169 -16.01 -8.21 -3.03
N SER A 170 -16.23 -7.13 -2.28
CA SER A 170 -17.29 -6.17 -2.53
C SER A 170 -16.71 -4.89 -3.13
N VAL A 171 -17.34 -4.41 -4.20
CA VAL A 171 -17.12 -3.09 -4.79
C VAL A 171 -18.47 -2.35 -4.83
N PRO A 172 -18.52 -1.04 -5.15
CA PRO A 172 -19.79 -0.34 -5.31
C PRO A 172 -20.68 -1.00 -6.37
N GLY A 173 -21.81 -1.55 -5.93
CA GLY A 173 -22.83 -2.14 -6.80
C GLY A 173 -22.55 -3.57 -7.30
N GLN A 174 -21.43 -4.20 -6.93
CA GLN A 174 -21.08 -5.55 -7.41
C GLN A 174 -20.23 -6.32 -6.38
N THR A 175 -20.25 -7.66 -6.49
CA THR A 175 -19.33 -8.54 -5.77
C THR A 175 -18.56 -9.45 -6.75
N PHE A 176 -17.39 -9.91 -6.31
CA PHE A 176 -16.55 -10.87 -7.01
C PHE A 176 -16.15 -11.99 -6.06
N GLN A 177 -16.21 -13.24 -6.52
CA GLN A 177 -15.59 -14.37 -5.85
C GLN A 177 -14.23 -14.64 -6.49
N LEU A 178 -13.15 -14.35 -5.77
CA LEU A 178 -11.80 -14.45 -6.36
C LEU A 178 -11.08 -15.77 -6.04
N ASN A 179 -11.53 -16.48 -5.01
CA ASN A 179 -10.88 -17.70 -4.55
C ASN A 179 -11.92 -18.74 -4.07
N SER A 180 -12.79 -19.19 -4.96
CA SER A 180 -13.77 -20.26 -4.67
C SER A 180 -13.14 -21.66 -4.63
N GLY A 181 -11.88 -21.79 -5.05
CA GLY A 181 -11.23 -23.07 -5.30
C GLY A 181 -11.50 -23.63 -6.71
N ASN A 182 -12.30 -22.93 -7.52
CA ASN A 182 -12.51 -23.24 -8.93
C ASN A 182 -11.87 -22.16 -9.82
N PHE A 183 -10.66 -22.44 -10.31
CA PHE A 183 -9.90 -21.50 -11.13
C PHE A 183 -10.65 -21.02 -12.37
N ALA A 184 -11.39 -21.89 -13.05
CA ALA A 184 -12.12 -21.53 -14.28
C ALA A 184 -13.22 -20.50 -14.00
N ASN A 185 -13.85 -20.55 -12.82
CA ASN A 185 -14.86 -19.58 -12.39
C ASN A 185 -14.23 -18.32 -11.79
N ASP A 186 -13.08 -18.45 -11.13
CA ASP A 186 -12.41 -17.35 -10.45
C ASP A 186 -11.63 -16.45 -11.41
N TYR A 187 -10.98 -17.02 -12.44
CA TYR A 187 -10.07 -16.29 -13.30
C TYR A 187 -10.73 -15.12 -14.07
N PRO A 188 -11.90 -15.29 -14.71
CA PRO A 188 -12.61 -14.16 -15.33
C PRO A 188 -12.96 -13.06 -14.32
N GLN A 189 -13.42 -13.44 -13.12
CA GLN A 189 -13.75 -12.49 -12.06
C GLN A 189 -12.52 -11.72 -11.55
N ARG A 190 -11.36 -12.38 -11.45
CA ARG A 190 -10.09 -11.71 -11.13
C ARG A 190 -9.73 -10.67 -12.19
N ALA A 191 -9.90 -11.00 -13.47
CA ALA A 191 -9.62 -10.06 -14.56
C ALA A 191 -10.57 -8.85 -14.55
N GLU A 192 -11.86 -9.07 -14.32
CA GLU A 192 -12.85 -7.98 -14.18
C GLU A 192 -12.56 -7.10 -12.98
N PHE A 193 -12.28 -7.70 -11.82
CA PHE A 193 -11.92 -6.97 -10.62
C PHE A 193 -10.62 -6.16 -10.81
N GLN A 194 -9.63 -6.74 -11.50
CA GLN A 194 -8.40 -6.03 -11.84
C GLN A 194 -8.68 -4.80 -12.70
N LYS A 195 -9.51 -4.94 -13.74
CA LYS A 195 -9.94 -3.82 -14.59
C LYS A 195 -10.66 -2.76 -13.77
N TYR A 196 -11.56 -3.16 -12.87
CA TYR A 196 -12.24 -2.25 -11.96
C TYR A 196 -11.24 -1.42 -11.12
N LEU A 197 -10.30 -2.07 -10.42
CA LEU A 197 -9.30 -1.37 -9.60
C LEU A 197 -8.43 -0.41 -10.42
N GLN A 198 -8.15 -0.75 -11.68
CA GLN A 198 -7.39 0.14 -12.57
C GLN A 198 -8.20 1.36 -13.03
N GLN A 199 -9.53 1.35 -12.93
CA GLN A 199 -10.40 2.43 -13.44
C GLN A 199 -11.11 3.26 -12.36
N ALA A 200 -11.27 2.71 -11.16
CA ALA A 200 -12.02 3.28 -10.02
C ALA A 200 -11.54 4.65 -9.54
#